data_AF-A0A1S2VBD9-F1
#
_entry.id   AF-A0A1S2VBD9-F1
#
_cell.length_a   1.000
_cell.length_b   1.000
_cell.length_c   1.000
_cell.angle_alpha   90.00
_cell.angle_beta   90.00
_cell.angle_gamma   90.00
#
_symmetry.space_group_name_H-M   'P 1'
#
loop_
_entity.id
_entity.type
_entity.pdbx_description
1 polymer ?
#
loop_
_entity_poly.entity_id
_entity_poly.type
_entity_poly.pdbx_seq_one_letter_code
_entity_poly.pdbx_strand_id
1 'polypeptide(L)' 'MKYLLEDGSGVVEAATATDLVAQLKGDGRFTADQTNEEYMRDFAIRFREFYGGNVIRNDTPENFIADLVREGWLSEVPE' A
#
# COMPACT_ATOMS: atom_id res chain seq x y z
N MET A 1 2.59 -2.68 -13.74
CA MET A 1 2.47 -1.36 -13.09
C MET A 1 3.72 -1.14 -12.25
N LYS A 2 4.26 0.09 -12.21
CA LYS A 2 5.46 0.44 -11.45
C LYS A 2 5.15 1.61 -10.51
N TYR A 3 5.59 1.48 -9.26
CA TYR A 3 5.37 2.50 -8.23
C TYR A 3 6.67 2.80 -7.50
N LEU A 4 6.97 4.08 -7.27
CA LEU A 4 8.03 4.53 -6.37
C LEU A 4 7.47 4.63 -4.95
N LEU A 5 8.22 4.13 -3.97
CA LEU A 5 7.89 4.25 -2.55
C LEU A 5 8.29 5.63 -2.00
N GLU A 6 7.49 6.20 -1.11
CA GLU A 6 7.73 7.54 -0.52
C GLU A 6 9.08 7.66 0.19
N ASP A 7 9.52 6.60 0.87
CA ASP A 7 10.81 6.55 1.57
C ASP A 7 12.02 6.46 0.62
N GLY A 8 11.79 6.42 -0.68
CA GLY A 8 12.83 6.32 -1.70
C GLY A 8 13.55 4.97 -1.72
N SER A 9 13.05 3.95 -1.01
CA SER A 9 13.69 2.63 -0.92
C SER A 9 13.69 1.88 -2.25
N GLY A 10 12.87 2.28 -3.22
CA GLY A 10 12.96 1.82 -4.59
C GLY A 10 11.65 1.84 -5.35
N VAL A 11 11.67 1.17 -6.51
CA VAL A 11 10.52 0.95 -7.37
C VAL A 11 9.99 -0.46 -7.15
N VAL A 12 8.68 -0.58 -6.91
CA VAL A 12 7.97 -1.85 -6.84
C VAL A 12 7.23 -2.08 -8.16
N GLU A 13 7.40 -3.27 -8.72
CA GLU A 13 6.73 -3.69 -9.95
C GLU A 13 5.71 -4.79 -9.63
N ALA A 14 4.47 -4.59 -10.07
CA ALA A 14 3.38 -5.52 -9.84
C ALA A 14 2.50 -5.67 -11.09
N ALA A 15 2.00 -6.88 -11.33
CA ALA A 15 1.09 -7.17 -12.43
C ALA A 15 -0.34 -6.71 -12.12
N THR A 16 -0.78 -6.85 -10.87
CA THR A 16 -2.11 -6.43 -10.38
C THR A 16 -2.03 -5.64 -9.07
N ALA A 17 -3.14 -5.00 -8.70
CA ALA A 17 -3.27 -4.31 -7.42
C ALA A 17 -3.11 -5.28 -6.24
N THR A 18 -3.70 -6.47 -6.35
CA THR A 18 -3.55 -7.56 -5.38
C THR A 18 -2.09 -7.98 -5.22
N ASP A 19 -1.33 -8.08 -6.31
CA ASP A 19 0.10 -8.43 -6.26
C ASP A 19 0.91 -7.34 -5.56
N LEU A 20 0.58 -6.06 -5.80
CA LEU A 20 1.26 -4.95 -5.13
C LEU A 20 1.00 -4.99 -3.62
N VAL A 21 -0.25 -5.19 -3.20
CA VAL A 21 -0.60 -5.34 -1.78
C VAL A 21 0.15 -6.53 -1.16
N ALA A 22 0.23 -7.66 -1.87
CA ALA A 22 0.95 -8.83 -1.38
C ALA A 22 2.46 -8.57 -1.19
N GLN A 23 3.08 -7.80 -2.09
CA GLN A 23 4.49 -7.38 -1.97
C GLN A 23 4.69 -6.44 -0.78
N LEU A 24 3.90 -5.36 -0.67
CA LEU A 24 3.99 -4.42 0.46
C LEU A 24 3.79 -5.11 1.81
N LYS A 25 2.89 -6.11 1.86
CA LYS A 25 2.67 -6.96 3.02
C LYS A 25 3.86 -7.87 3.32
N GLY A 26 4.50 -8.42 2.29
CA GLY A 26 5.66 -9.32 2.40
C GLY A 26 6.93 -8.62 2.89
N ASP A 27 7.13 -7.36 2.50
CA ASP A 27 8.27 -6.56 2.93
C ASP A 27 8.15 -6.09 4.40
N GLY A 28 6.93 -6.09 4.93
CA GLY A 28 6.66 -5.75 6.32
C GLY A 28 7.09 -6.86 7.29
N ARG A 29 8.03 -6.53 8.18
CA ARG A 29 8.59 -7.45 9.21
C ARG A 29 7.56 -8.15 10.09
N PHE A 30 6.37 -7.57 10.26
CA PHE A 30 5.31 -8.08 11.17
C PHE A 30 3.99 -8.37 10.46
N THR A 31 3.97 -8.37 9.12
CA THR A 31 2.72 -8.48 8.33
C THR A 31 2.69 -9.72 7.44
N ALA A 32 3.77 -10.50 7.41
CA ALA A 32 3.91 -11.65 6.51
C ALA A 32 2.75 -12.67 6.64
N ASP A 33 2.30 -12.98 7.87
CA ASP A 33 1.25 -13.98 8.15
C ASP A 33 -0.18 -13.45 7.92
N GLN A 34 -0.36 -12.16 7.65
CA GLN A 34 -1.68 -11.58 7.41
C GLN A 34 -2.21 -11.98 6.03
N THR A 35 -3.52 -12.05 5.89
CA THR A 35 -4.16 -11.95 4.57
C THR A 35 -4.01 -10.53 4.01
N ASN A 36 -4.23 -10.35 2.71
CA ASN A 36 -4.21 -9.02 2.09
C ASN A 36 -5.28 -8.09 2.70
N GLU A 37 -6.46 -8.63 3.00
CA GLU A 37 -7.56 -7.87 3.62
C GLU A 37 -7.19 -7.40 5.03
N GLU A 38 -6.62 -8.28 5.86
CA GLU A 38 -6.16 -7.92 7.20
C GLU A 38 -5.04 -6.88 7.16
N TYR A 39 -4.10 -7.04 6.23
CA TYR A 39 -3.03 -6.08 6.02
C TYR A 39 -3.57 -4.70 5.65
N MET A 40 -4.46 -4.60 4.65
CA MET A 40 -5.03 -3.32 4.22
C MET A 40 -5.84 -2.65 5.33
N ARG A 41 -6.64 -3.44 6.08
CA ARG A 41 -7.42 -2.93 7.22
C ARG A 41 -6.52 -2.37 8.30
N ASP A 42 -5.52 -3.14 8.72
CA ASP A 42 -4.62 -2.73 9.80
C ASP A 42 -3.73 -1.57 9.38
N PHE A 43 -3.28 -1.55 8.11
CA PHE A 43 -2.56 -0.41 7.54
C PHE A 43 -3.41 0.85 7.61
N ALA A 44 -4.67 0.82 7.15
CA ALA A 44 -5.56 1.98 7.19
C ALA A 44 -5.78 2.53 8.60
N ILE A 45 -5.87 1.64 9.61
CA ILE A 45 -5.97 2.04 11.03
C ILE A 45 -4.68 2.75 11.46
N ARG A 46 -3.52 2.12 11.25
CA ARG A 46 -2.20 2.67 11.61
C ARG A 46 -1.94 3.99 10.88
N PHE A 47 -2.33 4.07 9.61
CA PHE A 47 -2.18 5.26 8.78
C PHE A 47 -2.82 6.48 9.43
N ARG A 48 -4.10 6.32 9.81
CA ARG A 48 -4.86 7.36 10.50
C ARG A 48 -4.27 7.70 11.87
N GLU A 49 -3.90 6.69 12.64
CA GLU A 49 -3.45 6.86 14.04
C GLU A 49 -2.06 7.50 14.15
N PHE A 50 -1.13 7.14 13.26
CA PHE A 50 0.27 7.57 13.35
C PHE A 50 0.62 8.73 12.42
N TYR A 51 -0.02 8.84 11.27
CA TYR A 51 0.30 9.85 10.26
C TYR A 51 -0.75 10.96 10.16
N GLY A 52 -1.88 10.83 10.86
CA GLY A 52 -2.96 11.82 10.85
C GLY A 52 -3.59 12.03 9.47
N GLY A 53 -3.38 11.10 8.54
CA GLY A 53 -3.84 11.20 7.15
C GLY A 53 -5.32 10.87 6.99
N ASN A 54 -5.81 10.98 5.75
CA ASN A 54 -7.20 10.65 5.44
C ASN A 54 -7.49 9.16 5.63
N VAL A 55 -8.78 8.82 5.73
CA VAL A 55 -9.21 7.42 5.76
C VAL A 55 -8.85 6.77 4.42
N ILE A 56 -7.92 5.82 4.47
CA ILE A 56 -7.58 4.94 3.34
C ILE A 56 -8.67 3.88 3.19
N ARG A 57 -9.25 3.77 1.99
CA ARG A 57 -10.19 2.70 1.67
C ARG A 57 -9.48 1.35 1.64
N ASN A 58 -10.11 0.33 2.21
CA ASN A 58 -9.55 -1.02 2.35
C ASN A 58 -10.53 -2.11 1.88
N ASP A 59 -11.54 -1.73 1.09
CA ASP A 59 -12.55 -2.61 0.53
C ASP A 59 -12.05 -3.40 -0.68
N THR A 60 -11.21 -2.77 -1.52
CA THR A 60 -10.51 -3.46 -2.60
C THR A 60 -9.04 -3.01 -2.70
N PRO A 61 -8.14 -3.86 -3.23
CA PRO A 61 -6.75 -3.49 -3.47
C PRO A 61 -6.58 -2.24 -4.35
N GLU A 62 -7.44 -2.06 -5.35
CA GLU A 62 -7.40 -0.90 -6.26
C GLU A 62 -7.73 0.40 -5.52
N ASN A 63 -8.78 0.39 -4.70
CA ASN A 63 -9.13 1.57 -3.89
C ASN A 63 -8.04 1.91 -2.88
N PHE A 64 -7.46 0.88 -2.26
CA PHE A 64 -6.36 1.04 -1.32
C PHE A 64 -5.14 1.70 -1.97
N ILE A 65 -4.68 1.18 -3.11
CA ILE A 65 -3.52 1.73 -3.84
C ILE A 65 -3.81 3.15 -4.33
N ALA A 66 -5.00 3.41 -4.88
CA ALA A 66 -5.37 4.74 -5.34
C ALA A 66 -5.30 5.77 -4.21
N ASP A 67 -5.72 5.39 -2.99
CA ASP A 67 -5.60 6.25 -1.82
C ASP A 67 -4.15 6.40 -1.35
N LEU A 68 -3.31 5.36 -1.40
CA LEU A 68 -1.88 5.50 -1.11
C LEU A 68 -1.18 6.45 -2.09
N VAL A 69 -1.54 6.41 -3.37
CA VAL A 69 -1.03 7.35 -4.37
C VAL A 69 -1.49 8.77 -4.05
N ARG A 70 -2.77 8.96 -3.73
CA ARG A 70 -3.34 10.26 -3.38
C ARG A 70 -2.70 10.89 -2.14
N GLU A 71 -2.37 10.07 -1.15
CA GLU A 71 -1.69 10.53 0.07
C GLU A 71 -0.16 10.62 -0.09
N GLY A 72 0.38 10.33 -1.28
CA GLY A 72 1.81 10.48 -1.60
C GLY A 72 2.71 9.35 -1.13
N TRP A 73 2.14 8.23 -0.66
CA TRP A 73 2.89 7.05 -0.21
C TRP A 73 3.41 6.19 -1.35
N LEU A 74 2.71 6.25 -2.49
CA LEU A 74 3.10 5.64 -3.74
C LEU A 74 3.10 6.71 -4.83
N SER A 75 4.02 6.61 -5.78
CA SER A 75 3.98 7.42 -7.00
C SER A 75 4.04 6.52 -8.21
N GLU A 76 3.03 6.61 -9.09
CA GLU A 76 3.04 5.89 -10.37
C GLU A 76 4.24 6.31 -11.20
N VAL A 77 4.98 5.32 -11.70
CA VAL A 77 6.09 5.54 -12.64
C VAL A 77 5.55 5.31 -14.05
N PRO A 78 5.46 6.35 -14.89
CA PRO A 78 5.08 6.18 -16.30
C PRO A 78 6.12 5.33 -17.04
N GLU A 79 5.65 4.54 -18.01
CA GLU A 79 6.51 3.72 -18.88
C GLU A 79 7.46 4.55 -19.75
#